data_AF-A0AAV5BTE7-F1
#
_entry.id   AF-A0AAV5BTE7-F1
#
_cell.length_a   1.000
_cell.length_b   1.000
_cell.length_c   1.000
_cell.angle_alpha   90.00
_cell.angle_beta   90.00
_cell.angle_gamma   90.00
#
_symmetry.space_group_name_H-M   'P 1'
#
loop_
_entity.id
_entity.type
_entity.pdbx_description
1 polymer ?
#
loop_
_entity_poly.entity_id
_entity_poly.type
_entity_poly.pdbx_seq_one_letter_code
_entity_poly.pdbx_strand_id
1 'polypeptide(L)'
;MPQAISLGRAAVLKHVNFLTACGFMLSQVSRMVVVCPQLLALNMDIMRMNFEYFKNEMERDLEELVEFPAFFTYGLESTVRPRHEMVVRKGFTCSLAWLLNCSDAKFDERMKYDTIGVEEMEAHGSSDMDTFVEDVDSEEDEYSDYEDSDDEFVR
;
A
#
# COMPACT_ATOMS: atom_id res chain seq x y z
N MET A 1 21.12 -9.09 -6.97
CA MET A 1 20.95 -9.19 -5.51
C MET A 1 20.37 -7.88 -5.00
N PRO A 2 19.39 -7.89 -4.08
CA PRO A 2 18.87 -6.67 -3.44
C PRO A 2 19.96 -5.97 -2.63
N GLN A 3 20.07 -4.64 -2.74
CA GLN A 3 21.17 -3.84 -2.17
C GLN A 3 21.15 -3.73 -0.62
N ALA A 4 20.10 -4.18 0.05
CA ALA A 4 19.88 -3.91 1.47
C ALA A 4 20.82 -4.68 2.44
N ILE A 5 21.46 -5.77 1.99
CA ILE A 5 22.15 -6.72 2.89
C ILE A 5 23.64 -6.40 3.13
N SER A 6 24.18 -5.33 2.53
CA SER A 6 25.61 -4.95 2.61
C SER A 6 25.88 -3.63 3.34
N LEU A 7 24.87 -2.99 3.94
CA LEU A 7 25.02 -1.73 4.66
C LEU A 7 25.73 -1.91 6.01
N GLY A 8 26.81 -1.16 6.22
CA GLY A 8 27.50 -1.12 7.50
C GLY A 8 26.64 -0.50 8.61
N ARG A 9 26.76 -1.00 9.85
CA ARG A 9 26.00 -0.54 11.04
C ARG A 9 25.96 0.98 11.20
N ALA A 10 27.06 1.68 10.92
CA ALA A 10 27.13 3.14 11.01
C ALA A 10 26.22 3.86 9.99
N ALA A 11 26.10 3.32 8.76
CA ALA A 11 25.21 3.86 7.74
C ALA A 11 23.74 3.68 8.13
N VAL A 12 23.36 2.49 8.63
CA VAL A 12 22.01 2.22 9.15
C VAL A 12 21.65 3.16 10.29
N LEU A 13 22.52 3.29 11.29
CA LEU A 13 22.30 4.18 12.44
C LEU A 13 22.18 5.65 12.03
N LYS A 14 22.90 6.12 10.98
CA LYS A 14 22.76 7.48 10.47
C LYS A 14 21.32 7.78 10.00
N HIS A 15 20.68 6.83 9.31
CA HIS A 15 19.29 6.96 8.82
C HIS A 15 18.28 6.86 9.96
N VAL A 16 18.45 5.90 10.87
CA VAL A 16 17.56 5.75 12.04
C VAL A 16 17.61 6.99 12.94
N ASN A 17 18.81 7.55 13.17
CA ASN A 17 18.97 8.78 13.95
C ASN A 17 18.36 9.99 13.24
N PHE A 18 18.49 10.10 11.91
CA PHE A 18 17.84 11.16 11.13
C PHE A 18 16.32 11.10 11.25
N LEU A 19 15.71 9.93 11.02
CA LEU A 19 14.27 9.75 11.13
C LEU A 19 13.77 10.01 12.57
N THR A 20 14.52 9.57 13.59
CA THR A 20 14.18 9.89 14.98
C THR A 20 14.24 11.40 15.25
N ALA A 21 15.22 12.12 14.70
CA ALA A 21 15.32 13.58 14.79
C ALA A 21 14.24 14.34 13.99
N CYS A 22 13.66 13.72 12.96
CA CYS A 22 12.47 14.23 12.25
C CYS A 22 11.20 14.18 13.10
N GLY A 23 11.19 13.38 14.18
CA GLY A 23 10.06 13.24 15.11
C GLY A 23 9.44 11.84 15.15
N PHE A 24 9.94 10.88 14.37
CA PHE A 24 9.41 9.50 14.35
C PHE A 24 9.84 8.71 15.60
N MET A 25 8.91 7.95 16.17
CA MET A 25 9.24 6.93 17.18
C MET A 25 10.05 5.79 16.56
N LEU A 26 10.93 5.15 17.33
CA LEU A 26 11.72 4.00 16.86
C LEU A 26 10.83 2.84 16.34
N SER A 27 9.62 2.67 16.90
CA SER A 27 8.61 1.72 16.41
C SER A 27 8.05 2.08 15.02
N GLN A 28 7.77 3.37 14.77
CA GLN A 28 7.38 3.87 13.45
C GLN A 28 8.53 3.71 12.45
N VAL A 29 9.75 4.08 12.81
CA VAL A 29 10.95 3.87 11.97
C VAL A 29 11.13 2.38 11.64
N SER A 30 10.90 1.47 12.60
CA SER A 30 10.96 0.04 12.34
C SER A 30 9.87 -0.44 11.37
N ARG A 31 8.63 0.07 11.48
CA ARG A 31 7.55 -0.20 10.50
C ARG A 31 7.98 0.26 9.10
N MET A 32 8.46 1.49 9.00
CA MET A 32 8.91 2.10 7.73
C MET A 32 10.00 1.28 7.04
N VAL A 33 11.01 0.82 7.80
CA VAL A 33 12.12 0.02 7.28
C VAL A 33 11.69 -1.39 6.87
N VAL A 34 10.72 -2.01 7.56
CA VAL A 34 10.18 -3.32 7.15
C VAL A 34 9.44 -3.22 5.82
N VAL A 35 8.66 -2.15 5.61
CA VAL A 35 7.92 -1.91 4.36
C VAL A 35 8.84 -1.42 3.23
N CYS A 36 9.86 -0.62 3.55
CA CYS A 36 10.74 0.06 2.59
C CYS A 36 12.22 -0.07 3.04
N PRO A 37 12.87 -1.25 2.89
CA PRO A 37 14.25 -1.44 3.34
C PRO A 37 15.26 -0.51 2.65
N GLN A 38 14.97 -0.08 1.42
CA GLN A 38 15.77 0.87 0.65
C GLN A 38 15.88 2.25 1.32
N LEU A 39 14.97 2.60 2.25
CA LEU A 39 15.00 3.83 3.04
C LEU A 39 16.34 4.02 3.78
N LEU A 40 17.00 2.92 4.18
CA LEU A 40 18.31 2.92 4.86
C LEU A 40 19.51 3.08 3.91
N ALA A 41 19.27 3.11 2.60
CA ALA A 41 20.28 3.19 1.54
C ALA A 41 20.18 4.48 0.71
N LEU A 42 19.22 5.36 1.02
CA LEU A 42 19.01 6.61 0.30
C LEU A 42 20.11 7.63 0.57
N ASN A 43 20.18 8.66 -0.29
CA ASN A 43 21.03 9.81 -0.01
C ASN A 43 20.41 10.66 1.11
N MET A 44 21.16 10.88 2.19
CA MET A 44 20.74 11.63 3.38
C MET A 44 20.28 13.06 3.08
N ASP A 45 20.93 13.74 2.14
CA ASP A 45 20.65 15.13 1.82
C ASP A 45 19.37 15.21 0.97
N ILE A 46 19.15 14.26 0.07
CA ILE A 46 17.89 14.09 -0.66
C ILE A 46 16.74 13.75 0.30
N MET A 47 16.96 12.86 1.28
CA MET A 47 15.94 12.56 2.31
C MET A 47 15.58 13.80 3.14
N ARG A 48 16.58 14.61 3.53
CA ARG A 48 16.38 15.87 4.24
C ARG A 48 15.53 16.84 3.44
N MET A 49 15.88 17.11 2.18
CA MET A 49 15.14 18.02 1.32
C MET A 49 13.68 17.56 1.12
N ASN A 50 13.45 16.26 0.92
CA ASN A 50 12.11 15.70 0.84
C ASN A 50 11.32 15.87 2.14
N PHE A 51 11.95 15.63 3.31
CA PHE A 51 11.31 15.81 4.61
C PHE A 51 10.95 17.28 4.90
N GLU A 52 11.87 18.20 4.61
CA GLU A 52 11.65 19.64 4.79
C GLU A 52 10.50 20.14 3.89
N TYR A 53 10.44 19.69 2.63
CA TYR A 53 9.31 19.99 1.74
C TYR A 53 7.98 19.40 2.26
N PHE A 54 7.98 18.14 2.67
CA PHE A 54 6.79 17.47 3.21
C PHE A 54 6.22 18.19 4.44
N LYS A 55 7.10 18.60 5.36
CA LYS A 55 6.68 19.21 6.62
C LYS A 55 6.28 20.67 6.48
N ASN A 56 7.04 21.45 5.72
CA ASN A 56 6.85 22.90 5.65
C ASN A 56 5.85 23.30 4.55
N GLU A 57 5.92 22.66 3.38
CA GLU A 57 5.24 23.15 2.19
C GLU A 57 3.99 22.31 1.84
N MET A 58 3.97 21.03 2.22
CA MET A 58 2.76 20.18 2.13
C MET A 58 1.94 20.19 3.44
N GLU A 59 2.53 20.61 4.56
CA GLU A 59 1.90 20.69 5.90
C GLU A 59 1.16 19.41 6.37
N ARG A 60 1.70 18.23 6.02
CA ARG A 60 1.04 16.93 6.27
C ARG A 60 1.47 16.26 7.58
N ASP A 61 0.63 15.35 8.08
CA ASP A 61 0.92 14.54 9.28
C ASP A 61 2.07 13.55 9.01
N LEU A 62 2.94 13.36 10.00
CA LEU A 62 4.03 12.40 9.96
C LEU A 62 3.55 10.96 9.79
N GLU A 63 2.38 10.57 10.30
CA GLU A 63 1.90 9.18 10.16
C GLU A 63 1.72 8.78 8.69
N GLU A 64 1.44 9.72 7.76
CA GLU A 64 1.40 9.42 6.32
C GLU A 64 2.76 8.97 5.75
N LEU A 65 3.88 9.44 6.31
CA LEU A 65 5.21 8.93 5.95
C LEU A 65 5.49 7.57 6.57
N VAL A 66 4.80 7.20 7.64
CA VAL A 66 4.88 5.85 8.25
C VAL A 66 4.06 4.85 7.44
N GLU A 67 2.92 5.26 6.89
CA GLU A 67 2.11 4.48 5.96
C GLU A 67 2.74 4.38 4.56
N PHE A 68 3.33 5.47 4.06
CA PHE A 68 3.95 5.54 2.73
C PHE A 68 5.44 5.95 2.78
N PRO A 69 6.33 5.13 3.40
CA PRO A 69 7.77 5.42 3.49
C PRO A 69 8.48 5.43 2.12
N ALA A 70 7.81 4.94 1.07
CA ALA A 70 8.27 5.06 -0.31
C ALA A 70 8.35 6.53 -0.79
N PHE A 71 7.69 7.48 -0.11
CA PHE A 71 7.80 8.92 -0.38
C PHE A 71 9.24 9.40 -0.64
N PHE A 72 10.18 9.01 0.23
CA PHE A 72 11.59 9.41 0.14
C PHE A 72 12.33 8.86 -1.09
N THR A 73 11.73 7.91 -1.82
CA THR A 73 12.31 7.35 -3.06
C THR A 73 11.93 8.14 -4.31
N TYR A 74 10.94 9.03 -4.23
CA TYR A 74 10.53 9.88 -5.34
C TYR A 74 11.45 11.12 -5.46
N GLY A 75 11.63 11.59 -6.69
CA GLY A 75 12.36 12.83 -6.94
C GLY A 75 11.52 14.04 -6.52
N LEU A 76 12.06 14.87 -5.62
CA LEU A 76 11.38 16.06 -5.10
C LEU A 76 10.93 17.00 -6.22
N GLU A 77 11.89 17.48 -7.01
CA GLU A 77 11.66 18.45 -8.09
C GLU A 77 11.03 17.82 -9.34
N SER A 78 11.29 16.53 -9.60
CA SER A 78 10.77 15.85 -10.79
C SER A 78 9.33 15.35 -10.64
N THR A 79 8.87 15.11 -9.41
CA THR A 79 7.64 14.33 -9.17
C THR A 79 6.83 14.84 -7.99
N VAL A 80 7.43 15.01 -6.81
CA VAL A 80 6.68 15.37 -5.60
C VAL A 80 6.11 16.79 -5.71
N ARG A 81 6.98 17.79 -5.94
CA ARG A 81 6.60 19.21 -6.08
C ARG A 81 5.57 19.45 -7.19
N PRO A 82 5.79 19.07 -8.47
CA PRO A 82 4.84 19.39 -9.54
C PRO A 82 3.47 18.74 -9.35
N ARG A 83 3.41 17.52 -8.79
CA ARG A 83 2.13 16.85 -8.51
C ARG A 83 1.41 17.48 -7.31
N HIS A 84 2.13 17.83 -6.26
CA HIS A 84 1.58 18.54 -5.10
C HIS A 84 0.96 19.88 -5.51
N GLU A 85 1.72 20.72 -6.22
CA GLU A 85 1.24 22.03 -6.69
C GLU A 85 0.00 21.92 -7.61
N MET A 86 -0.10 20.86 -8.42
CA MET A 86 -1.27 20.61 -9.26
C MET A 86 -2.52 20.26 -8.44
N VAL A 87 -2.37 19.40 -7.42
CA VAL A 87 -3.47 19.01 -6.53
C VAL A 87 -3.95 20.18 -5.68
N VAL A 88 -3.03 20.99 -5.13
CA VAL A 88 -3.35 22.24 -4.42
C VAL A 88 -4.08 23.23 -5.33
N ARG A 89 -3.64 23.41 -6.58
CA ARG A 89 -4.30 24.27 -7.57
C ARG A 89 -5.72 23.81 -7.91
N LYS A 90 -5.98 22.50 -7.91
CA LYS A 90 -7.31 21.90 -8.10
C LYS A 90 -8.17 21.87 -6.82
N GLY A 91 -7.61 22.25 -5.67
CA GLY A 91 -8.36 22.49 -4.43
C GLY A 91 -8.83 21.23 -3.68
N PHE A 92 -8.22 20.07 -3.91
CA PHE A 92 -8.57 18.82 -3.20
C PHE A 92 -7.37 18.20 -2.48
N THR A 93 -7.64 17.29 -1.54
CA THR A 93 -6.62 16.52 -0.80
C THR A 93 -6.67 15.04 -1.18
N CYS A 94 -5.53 14.36 -1.13
CA CYS A 94 -5.41 12.93 -1.45
C CYS A 94 -4.21 12.32 -0.73
N SER A 95 -4.22 11.00 -0.48
CA SER A 95 -3.11 10.30 0.18
C SER A 95 -1.82 10.33 -0.65
N LEU A 96 -0.66 10.22 0.01
CA LEU A 96 0.63 10.13 -0.69
C LEU A 96 0.69 9.00 -1.72
N ALA A 97 0.09 7.85 -1.39
CA ALA A 97 0.00 6.71 -2.31
C ALA A 97 -0.83 7.06 -3.56
N TRP A 98 -1.96 7.77 -3.41
CA TRP A 98 -2.72 8.23 -4.57
C TRP A 98 -1.91 9.23 -5.41
N LEU A 99 -1.24 10.19 -4.77
CA LEU A 99 -0.46 11.25 -5.42
C LEU A 99 0.74 10.70 -6.22
N LEU A 100 1.48 9.74 -5.66
CA LEU A 100 2.81 9.34 -6.15
C LEU A 100 2.84 7.94 -6.78
N ASN A 101 1.97 7.01 -6.37
CA ASN A 101 1.97 5.62 -6.88
C ASN A 101 1.23 5.48 -8.23
N CYS A 102 1.65 6.28 -9.22
CA CYS A 102 1.17 6.21 -10.60
C CYS A 102 2.20 6.82 -11.57
N SER A 103 2.14 6.41 -12.84
CA SER A 103 2.88 7.04 -13.93
C SER A 103 2.36 8.46 -14.22
N ASP A 104 3.19 9.29 -14.84
CA ASP A 104 2.81 10.68 -15.16
C ASP A 104 1.57 10.74 -16.06
N ALA A 105 1.48 9.89 -17.09
CA ALA A 105 0.29 9.79 -17.94
C ALA A 105 -1.00 9.50 -17.17
N LYS A 106 -0.94 8.66 -16.12
CA LYS A 106 -2.09 8.34 -15.24
C LYS A 106 -2.37 9.45 -14.22
N PHE A 107 -1.34 10.19 -13.83
CA PHE A 107 -1.51 11.40 -13.02
C PHE A 107 -2.22 12.49 -13.85
N ASP A 108 -1.74 12.78 -15.06
CA ASP A 108 -2.32 13.75 -15.98
C ASP A 108 -3.77 13.42 -16.34
N GLU A 109 -4.07 12.13 -16.56
CA GLU A 109 -5.45 11.65 -16.75
C GLU A 109 -6.35 12.01 -15.56
N ARG A 110 -5.92 11.75 -14.32
CA ARG A 110 -6.68 12.15 -13.11
C ARG A 110 -6.88 13.65 -13.00
N MET A 111 -5.93 14.47 -13.46
CA MET A 111 -6.02 15.94 -13.41
C MET A 111 -6.95 16.53 -14.48
N LYS A 112 -7.26 15.78 -15.55
CA LYS A 112 -8.20 16.22 -16.61
C LYS A 112 -9.65 16.21 -16.14
N TYR A 113 -10.00 15.32 -15.22
CA TYR A 113 -11.33 15.30 -14.62
C TYR A 113 -11.43 16.45 -13.62
N ASP A 114 -12.26 17.45 -13.94
CA ASP A 114 -12.71 18.43 -12.95
C ASP A 114 -13.64 17.72 -11.97
N THR A 115 -13.11 17.43 -10.76
CA THR A 115 -13.82 17.02 -9.55
C THR A 115 -15.07 16.17 -9.77
N ILE A 116 -14.93 14.84 -9.62
CA ILE A 116 -16.05 14.03 -9.14
C ILE A 116 -16.45 14.64 -7.79
N GLY A 117 -17.62 15.29 -7.74
CA GLY A 117 -18.25 15.66 -6.48
C GLY A 117 -18.48 14.41 -5.64
N VAL A 118 -18.52 14.55 -4.32
CA VAL A 118 -18.67 13.39 -3.39
C VAL A 118 -20.14 12.93 -3.34
N GLU A 119 -20.70 12.66 -4.52
CA GLU A 119 -22.09 12.30 -4.80
C GLU A 119 -22.13 11.31 -5.98
N GLU A 120 -21.43 10.17 -5.88
CA GLU A 120 -21.78 8.92 -6.58
C GLU A 120 -20.89 7.76 -6.12
N MET A 121 -21.19 7.24 -4.93
CA MET A 121 -21.01 5.81 -4.63
C MET A 121 -22.19 5.30 -3.80
N GLU A 122 -23.40 5.67 -4.22
CA GLU A 122 -24.62 5.03 -3.74
C GLU A 122 -24.68 3.59 -4.26
N ALA A 123 -25.17 2.69 -3.39
CA ALA A 123 -25.16 1.26 -3.61
C ALA A 123 -25.94 0.82 -4.86
N HIS A 124 -25.22 0.41 -5.89
CA HIS A 124 -25.63 -0.71 -6.73
C HIS A 124 -25.07 -1.96 -6.03
N GLY A 125 -25.85 -2.79 -5.37
CA GLY A 125 -27.22 -3.20 -5.69
C GLY A 125 -27.14 -4.72 -5.88
N SER A 126 -27.93 -5.49 -5.13
CA SER A 126 -27.77 -6.94 -5.09
C SER A 126 -27.94 -7.56 -6.48
N SER A 127 -26.99 -8.42 -6.86
CA SER A 127 -27.23 -9.41 -7.91
C SER A 127 -27.77 -10.66 -7.24
N ASP A 128 -29.06 -10.66 -6.94
CA ASP A 128 -29.78 -11.83 -6.45
C ASP A 128 -29.63 -12.98 -7.46
N MET A 129 -28.90 -14.03 -7.05
CA MET A 129 -28.83 -15.30 -7.77
C MET A 129 -29.77 -16.29 -7.06
N ASP A 130 -31.02 -16.32 -7.51
CA ASP A 130 -31.99 -17.36 -7.17
C ASP A 130 -32.49 -18.04 -8.45
N THR A 131 -33.10 -19.22 -8.29
CA THR A 131 -33.67 -20.11 -9.32
C THR A 131 -32.67 -20.78 -10.25
N PHE A 132 -32.30 -22.02 -9.92
CA PHE A 132 -32.76 -23.19 -10.68
C PHE A 132 -32.63 -24.45 -9.80
N VAL A 133 -33.74 -24.80 -9.15
CA VAL A 133 -33.99 -26.14 -8.59
C VAL A 133 -34.91 -26.88 -9.55
N GLU A 134 -34.45 -28.01 -10.09
CA GLU A 134 -35.30 -28.98 -10.79
C GLU A 134 -34.98 -30.38 -10.25
N ASP A 135 -35.74 -30.80 -9.25
CA ASP A 135 -35.88 -32.20 -8.85
C ASP A 135 -36.74 -32.94 -9.90
N VAL A 136 -36.25 -34.04 -10.47
CA VAL A 136 -37.12 -35.08 -11.07
C VAL A 136 -36.58 -36.48 -10.76
N ASP A 137 -37.48 -37.27 -10.17
CA ASP A 137 -37.45 -38.67 -9.72
C ASP A 137 -36.49 -39.71 -10.36
N SER A 138 -35.86 -40.48 -9.46
CA SER A 138 -36.08 -41.91 -9.17
C SER A 138 -36.24 -42.95 -10.31
N GLU A 139 -35.39 -43.99 -10.29
CA GLU A 139 -35.66 -45.43 -10.59
C GLU A 139 -34.60 -46.31 -9.86
N GLU A 140 -34.82 -47.63 -9.76
CA GLU A 140 -34.23 -48.58 -8.75
C GLU A 140 -32.92 -49.35 -9.16
N ASP A 141 -32.67 -50.50 -8.49
CA ASP A 141 -31.50 -51.44 -8.45
C ASP A 141 -30.28 -51.03 -7.56
N GLU A 142 -29.62 -51.90 -6.76
CA GLU A 142 -29.99 -53.18 -6.11
C GLU A 142 -29.09 -53.37 -4.83
N TYR A 143 -29.44 -54.29 -3.91
CA TYR A 143 -28.65 -54.72 -2.74
C TYR A 143 -27.30 -55.39 -3.10
N SER A 144 -26.24 -55.10 -2.34
CA SER A 144 -25.27 -56.15 -1.94
C SER A 144 -24.63 -55.86 -0.57
N ASP A 145 -24.66 -56.87 0.28
CA ASP A 145 -24.12 -56.93 1.65
C ASP A 145 -22.61 -57.27 1.66
N TYR A 146 -22.05 -57.40 2.86
CA TYR A 146 -20.81 -58.08 3.27
C TYR A 146 -19.56 -57.25 3.63
N GLU A 147 -19.36 -57.23 4.95
CA GLU A 147 -18.10 -57.51 5.66
C GLU A 147 -17.07 -56.38 5.82
N ASP A 148 -17.32 -55.63 6.90
CA ASP A 148 -16.37 -55.42 8.01
C ASP A 148 -15.11 -56.31 7.98
N SER A 149 -13.93 -55.67 8.02
CA SER A 149 -12.68 -56.29 8.45
C SER A 149 -11.87 -55.26 9.23
N ASP A 150 -11.99 -55.35 10.56
CA ASP A 150 -11.04 -54.79 11.52
C ASP A 150 -9.62 -55.37 11.35
N ASP A 151 -8.69 -54.80 12.13
CA ASP A 151 -7.27 -55.16 12.30
C ASP A 151 -6.29 -54.83 11.14
N GLU A 152 -5.04 -54.41 11.38
CA GLU A 152 -4.25 -54.45 12.62
C GLU A 152 -3.38 -53.17 12.80
N PHE A 153 -3.27 -52.69 14.05
CA PHE A 153 -2.31 -51.64 14.44
C PHE A 153 -0.96 -52.25 14.83
N VAL A 154 0.12 -51.97 14.09
CA VAL A 154 1.50 -52.35 14.49
C VAL A 154 2.46 -51.17 14.43
N ARG A 155 2.65 -50.57 15.62
CA ARG A 155 3.82 -49.83 16.17
C ARG A 155 4.83 -49.16 15.21
#